data_AF-A0A931PNL7-F1
#
_entry.id   AF-A0A931PNL7-F1
#
_cell.length_a   1.000
_cell.length_b   1.000
_cell.length_c   1.000
_cell.angle_alpha   90.00
_cell.angle_beta   90.00
_cell.angle_gamma   90.00
#
_symmetry.space_group_name_H-M   'P 1'
#
loop_
_entity.id
_entity.type
_entity.pdbx_description
1 polymer ?
#
loop_
_entity_poly.entity_id
_entity_poly.type
_entity_poly.pdbx_seq_one_letter_code
_entity_poly.pdbx_strand_id
1 'polypeptide(L)'
;MEIQKGDRRALRHVLIVLCCAVAIAVVAIRLIGVYRPGLEAWIDEDPPARLRAMAILASLGMLPLAAAATYMFRLGRQIVRAERFPPPGATVVRDTVVLRGRAARRRGLLIQGLGLFLVAASATGILMLLRLVAGFDAR
;
A
#
# COMPACT_ATOMS: atom_id res chain seq x y z
N MET A 1 1.12 -18.61 -29.31
CA MET A 1 1.07 -17.71 -28.13
C MET A 1 1.32 -18.56 -26.90
N GLU A 2 2.31 -18.22 -26.07
CA GLU A 2 2.57 -18.95 -24.83
C GLU A 2 1.61 -18.41 -23.75
N ILE A 3 0.85 -19.30 -23.11
CA ILE A 3 -0.09 -18.95 -22.04
C ILE A 3 0.43 -19.53 -20.74
N GLN A 4 0.62 -18.68 -19.73
CA GLN A 4 0.95 -19.12 -18.39
C GLN A 4 -0.35 -19.40 -17.64
N LYS A 5 -0.55 -20.65 -17.19
CA LYS A 5 -1.77 -21.08 -16.51
C LYS A 5 -1.91 -20.48 -15.12
N GLY A 6 -3.13 -20.10 -14.77
CA GLY A 6 -3.51 -19.61 -13.45
C GLY A 6 -3.42 -20.68 -12.36
N ASP A 7 -2.95 -20.30 -11.17
CA ASP A 7 -3.03 -21.13 -9.96
C ASP A 7 -4.19 -20.68 -9.07
N ARG A 8 -5.13 -21.60 -8.81
CA ARG A 8 -6.29 -21.37 -7.94
C ARG A 8 -5.91 -21.22 -6.45
N ARG A 9 -4.76 -21.78 -6.03
CA ARG A 9 -4.27 -21.62 -4.65
C ARG A 9 -3.80 -20.20 -4.39
N ALA A 10 -3.14 -19.58 -5.37
CA ALA A 10 -2.75 -18.18 -5.31
C ALA A 10 -3.98 -17.26 -5.23
N LEU A 11 -5.03 -17.55 -5.98
CA LEU A 11 -6.30 -16.81 -5.91
C LEU A 11 -6.90 -16.86 -4.49
N ARG A 12 -6.93 -18.03 -3.84
CA ARG A 12 -7.47 -18.16 -2.48
C ARG A 12 -6.69 -17.33 -1.46
N HIS A 13 -5.36 -17.32 -1.54
CA HIS A 13 -4.54 -16.50 -0.66
C HIS A 13 -4.78 -15.00 -0.89
N VAL A 14 -4.78 -14.55 -2.15
CA VAL A 14 -5.06 -13.14 -2.49
C VAL A 14 -6.44 -12.72 -2.00
N LEU A 15 -7.44 -13.59 -2.16
CA LEU A 15 -8.82 -13.30 -1.76
C LEU A 15 -8.96 -13.25 -0.23
N ILE A 16 -8.32 -14.16 0.51
CA ILE A 16 -8.28 -14.10 1.98
C ILE A 16 -7.59 -12.82 2.45
N VAL A 17 -6.43 -12.48 1.90
CA VAL A 17 -5.70 -11.26 2.26
C VAL A 17 -6.55 -10.01 1.96
N LEU A 18 -7.21 -9.96 0.81
CA LEU A 18 -8.08 -8.85 0.43
C LEU A 18 -9.30 -8.75 1.35
N CYS A 19 -9.99 -9.85 1.63
CA CYS A 19 -11.12 -9.87 2.56
C CYS A 19 -10.72 -9.43 3.96
N CYS A 20 -9.58 -9.90 4.47
CA CYS A 20 -9.05 -9.46 5.76
C CYS A 20 -8.71 -7.96 5.75
N ALA A 21 -8.05 -7.46 4.70
CA ALA A 21 -7.72 -6.04 4.57
C ALA A 21 -8.98 -5.16 4.54
N VAL A 22 -10.00 -5.56 3.78
CA VAL A 22 -11.29 -4.84 3.73
C VAL A 22 -12.00 -4.89 5.07
N ALA A 23 -12.04 -6.05 5.74
CA ALA A 23 -12.66 -6.18 7.06
C ALA A 23 -11.96 -5.28 8.08
N ILE A 24 -10.62 -5.27 8.11
CA ILE A 24 -9.83 -4.38 8.97
C ILE A 24 -10.14 -2.92 8.68
N ALA A 25 -10.21 -2.52 7.40
CA ALA A 25 -10.51 -1.16 7.02
C ALA A 25 -11.93 -0.73 7.47
N VAL A 26 -12.93 -1.58 7.28
CA VAL A 26 -14.30 -1.32 7.72
C VAL A 26 -14.38 -1.19 9.24
N VAL A 27 -13.73 -2.09 9.98
CA VAL A 27 -13.67 -2.05 11.45
C VAL A 27 -12.98 -0.77 11.91
N ALA A 28 -11.85 -0.40 11.32
CA ALA A 28 -11.13 0.84 11.66
C ALA A 28 -11.99 2.09 11.42
N ILE A 29 -12.67 2.19 10.28
CA ILE A 29 -13.57 3.32 9.97
C ILE A 29 -14.74 3.38 10.97
N ARG A 30 -15.34 2.23 11.29
CA ARG A 30 -16.43 2.15 12.27
C ARG A 30 -15.97 2.55 13.66
N LEU A 31 -14.80 2.09 14.10
CA LEU A 31 -14.23 2.47 15.39
C LEU A 31 -14.01 3.98 15.47
N ILE A 32 -13.41 4.58 14.44
CA ILE A 32 -13.22 6.04 14.41
C ILE A 32 -14.56 6.77 14.54
N GLY A 33 -15.61 6.32 13.83
CA GLY A 33 -16.94 6.95 13.91
C GLY A 33 -17.57 6.87 15.31
N VAL A 34 -17.41 5.74 16.01
CA VAL A 34 -17.94 5.55 17.37
C VAL A 34 -17.16 6.35 18.41
N TYR A 35 -15.83 6.39 18.29
CA TYR A 35 -14.98 7.03 19.29
C TYR A 35 -14.71 8.52 19.02
N ARG A 36 -15.10 9.06 17.84
CA ARG A 36 -14.85 10.47 17.46
C ARG A 36 -15.18 11.50 18.56
N PRO A 37 -16.39 11.52 19.17
CA PRO A 37 -16.70 12.52 20.19
C PRO A 37 -15.87 12.35 21.48
N GLY A 38 -15.55 11.11 21.85
CA GLY A 38 -14.65 10.84 22.99
C GLY A 38 -13.19 11.19 22.68
N LEU A 39 -12.76 11.03 21.42
CA LEU A 39 -11.45 11.41 20.93
C LEU A 39 -11.27 12.93 20.90
N GLU A 40 -12.28 13.70 20.49
CA GLU A 40 -12.24 15.17 20.50
C GLU A 40 -12.10 15.70 21.93
N ALA A 41 -12.96 15.25 22.84
CA ALA A 41 -12.85 15.61 24.26
C ALA A 41 -11.51 15.18 24.89
N TRP A 42 -10.99 14.03 24.48
CA TRP A 42 -9.68 13.56 24.90
C TRP A 42 -8.55 14.44 24.31
N ILE A 43 -8.58 14.84 23.05
CA ILE A 43 -7.51 15.68 22.47
C ILE A 43 -7.42 17.04 23.17
N ASP A 44 -8.56 17.62 23.56
CA ASP A 44 -8.60 18.96 24.18
C ASP A 44 -7.94 19.04 25.57
N GLU A 45 -7.80 17.91 26.29
CA GLU A 45 -7.16 17.90 27.62
C GLU A 45 -5.63 18.06 27.57
N ASP A 46 -4.96 17.47 26.57
CA ASP A 46 -3.51 17.59 26.37
C ASP A 46 -3.16 17.52 24.88
N PRO A 47 -3.34 18.63 24.15
CA PRO A 47 -3.25 18.66 22.70
C PRO A 47 -1.90 18.18 22.13
N PRO A 48 -0.71 18.62 22.62
CA PRO A 48 0.55 18.30 21.95
C PRO A 48 0.95 16.82 22.09
N ALA A 49 0.76 16.21 23.26
CA ALA A 49 1.07 14.79 23.47
C ALA A 49 0.12 13.87 22.70
N ARG A 50 -1.17 14.22 22.64
CA ARG A 50 -2.22 13.40 22.02
C ARG A 50 -2.19 13.51 20.49
N LEU A 51 -1.88 14.69 19.93
CA LEU A 51 -1.61 14.87 18.50
C LEU A 51 -0.39 14.06 18.03
N ARG A 52 0.69 14.02 18.82
CA ARG A 52 1.85 13.15 18.54
C ARG A 52 1.44 11.68 18.46
N ALA A 53 0.67 11.20 19.43
CA ALA A 53 0.19 9.82 19.45
C ALA A 53 -0.69 9.50 18.21
N MET A 54 -1.58 10.40 17.81
CA MET A 54 -2.39 10.22 16.59
C MET A 54 -1.56 10.24 15.31
N ALA A 55 -0.55 11.10 15.22
CA ALA A 55 0.37 11.14 14.08
C ALA A 55 1.18 9.84 13.95
N ILE A 56 1.65 9.30 15.08
CA ILE A 56 2.32 7.99 15.12
C ILE A 56 1.35 6.90 14.64
N LEU A 57 0.12 6.86 15.17
CA LEU A 57 -0.88 5.87 14.77
C LEU A 57 -1.23 5.98 13.27
N ALA A 58 -1.40 7.20 12.77
CA ALA A 58 -1.68 7.46 11.36
C ALA A 58 -0.51 7.06 10.45
N SER A 59 0.74 7.31 10.88
CA SER A 59 1.93 6.86 10.14
C SER A 59 2.06 5.35 10.12
N LEU A 60 1.66 4.64 11.18
CA LEU A 60 1.58 3.18 11.20
C LEU A 60 0.56 2.66 10.17
N GLY A 61 -0.54 3.38 9.98
CA GLY A 61 -1.53 3.12 8.92
C GLY A 61 -0.97 3.24 7.49
N MET A 62 0.19 3.89 7.29
CA MET A 62 0.86 3.98 5.99
C MET A 62 1.75 2.77 5.69
N LEU A 63 2.06 1.91 6.67
CA LEU A 63 2.90 0.72 6.47
C LEU A 63 2.38 -0.24 5.39
N PRO A 64 1.07 -0.58 5.34
CA PRO A 64 0.54 -1.45 4.29
C PRO A 64 0.71 -0.82 2.89
N LEU A 65 0.56 0.50 2.79
CA LEU A 65 0.74 1.24 1.55
C LEU A 65 2.20 1.19 1.10
N ALA A 66 3.14 1.42 2.00
CA ALA A 66 4.58 1.31 1.74
C ALA A 66 5.00 -0.11 1.35
N ALA A 67 4.44 -1.13 2.00
CA ALA A 67 4.66 -2.54 1.66
C ALA A 67 4.15 -2.86 0.25
N ALA A 68 2.93 -2.42 -0.09
CA ALA A 68 2.36 -2.59 -1.43
C ALA A 68 3.20 -1.88 -2.49
N ALA A 69 3.63 -0.64 -2.23
CA ALA A 69 4.47 0.15 -3.12
C ALA A 69 5.81 -0.54 -3.41
N THR A 70 6.45 -1.05 -2.35
CA THR A 70 7.72 -1.78 -2.44
C THR A 70 7.56 -3.08 -3.23
N TYR A 71 6.47 -3.82 -2.99
CA TYR A 71 6.14 -5.03 -3.75
C TYR A 71 5.97 -4.71 -5.24
N MET A 72 5.20 -3.68 -5.60
CA MET A 72 4.99 -3.27 -6.99
C MET A 72 6.29 -2.86 -7.65
N PHE A 73 7.12 -2.07 -6.97
CA PHE A 73 8.43 -1.67 -7.50
C PHE A 73 9.35 -2.87 -7.78
N ARG A 74 9.42 -3.84 -6.85
CA ARG A 74 10.18 -5.08 -7.02
C ARG A 74 9.65 -5.93 -8.17
N LEU A 75 8.32 -6.09 -8.26
CA LEU A 75 7.67 -6.84 -9.33
C LEU A 75 7.96 -6.21 -10.70
N GLY A 76 7.78 -4.89 -10.82
CA GLY A 76 8.08 -4.17 -12.05
C GLY A 76 9.57 -4.29 -12.43
N ARG A 77 10.49 -4.23 -11.46
CA ARG A 77 11.93 -4.45 -11.69
C ARG A 77 12.22 -5.86 -12.20
N GLN A 78 11.54 -6.87 -11.68
CA GLN A 78 11.68 -8.25 -12.14
C GLN A 78 11.18 -8.41 -13.59
N ILE A 79 10.05 -7.78 -13.94
CA ILE A 79 9.49 -7.79 -15.29
C ILE A 79 10.43 -7.09 -16.29
N VAL A 80 10.98 -5.93 -15.92
CA VAL A 80 11.94 -5.19 -16.77
C VAL A 80 13.21 -5.99 -16.99
N ARG A 81 13.76 -6.63 -15.94
CA ARG A 81 14.98 -7.44 -16.04
C ARG A 81 14.79 -8.72 -16.85
N ALA A 82 13.64 -9.37 -16.71
CA ALA A 82 13.33 -10.60 -17.44
C ALA A 82 12.81 -10.34 -18.86
N GLU A 83 12.51 -9.08 -19.21
CA GLU A 83 11.80 -8.67 -20.42
C GLU A 83 10.59 -9.55 -20.74
N ARG A 84 9.91 -10.02 -19.70
CA ARG A 84 8.83 -11.01 -19.77
C ARG A 84 7.76 -10.67 -18.76
N PHE A 85 6.51 -10.66 -19.20
CA PHE A 85 5.33 -10.52 -18.35
C PHE A 85 4.40 -11.71 -18.58
N PRO A 86 4.02 -12.48 -17.55
CA PRO A 86 4.46 -12.39 -16.15
C PRO A 86 5.96 -12.69 -15.98
N PRO A 87 6.60 -12.27 -14.88
CA PRO A 87 7.98 -12.63 -14.63
C PRO A 87 8.12 -14.16 -14.42
N PRO A 88 9.28 -14.74 -14.73
CA PRO A 88 9.50 -16.17 -14.58
C PRO A 88 9.32 -16.61 -13.11
N GLY A 89 8.62 -17.71 -12.90
CA GLY A 89 8.31 -18.24 -11.56
C GLY A 89 7.20 -17.52 -10.81
N ALA A 90 6.60 -16.46 -11.38
CA ALA A 90 5.48 -15.78 -10.74
C ALA A 90 4.18 -16.57 -10.89
N THR A 91 3.43 -16.70 -9.80
CA THR A 91 2.11 -17.30 -9.79
C THR A 91 1.09 -16.30 -10.33
N VAL A 92 0.35 -16.69 -11.38
CA VAL A 92 -0.72 -15.88 -11.95
C VAL A 92 -2.08 -16.38 -11.48
N VAL A 93 -3.03 -15.47 -11.31
CA VAL A 93 -4.38 -15.78 -10.82
C VAL A 93 -5.30 -16.27 -11.93
N ARG A 94 -5.06 -15.81 -13.17
CA ARG A 94 -5.77 -16.22 -14.38
C ARG A 94 -4.77 -16.59 -15.46
N ASP A 95 -5.24 -17.34 -16.44
CA ASP A 95 -4.46 -17.64 -17.64
C ASP A 95 -4.04 -16.32 -18.29
N THR A 96 -2.73 -16.09 -18.33
CA THR A 96 -2.16 -14.82 -18.77
C THR A 96 -1.28 -15.07 -19.98
N VAL A 97 -1.52 -14.31 -21.06
CA VAL A 97 -0.67 -14.36 -22.25
C VAL A 97 0.71 -13.83 -21.89
N VAL A 98 1.75 -14.61 -22.21
CA VAL A 98 3.13 -14.22 -21.99
C VAL A 98 3.52 -13.16 -23.03
N LEU A 99 3.85 -11.96 -22.55
CA LEU A 99 4.43 -10.89 -23.34
C LEU A 99 5.94 -10.93 -23.20
N ARG A 100 6.66 -10.63 -24.29
CA ARG A 100 8.13 -10.56 -24.32
C ARG A 100 8.63 -9.25 -24.90
N GLY A 101 9.88 -8.89 -24.59
CA GLY A 101 10.57 -7.73 -25.14
C GLY A 101 9.94 -6.39 -24.76
N ARG A 102 9.84 -5.48 -25.72
CA ARG A 102 9.42 -4.07 -25.49
C ARG A 102 8.05 -3.94 -24.81
N ALA A 103 7.09 -4.81 -25.14
CA ALA A 103 5.75 -4.78 -24.54
C ALA A 103 5.78 -5.15 -23.05
N ALA A 104 6.56 -6.18 -22.68
CA ALA A 104 6.77 -6.56 -21.29
C ALA A 104 7.52 -5.47 -20.52
N ARG A 105 8.56 -4.89 -21.12
CA ARG A 105 9.33 -3.79 -20.52
C ARG A 105 8.46 -2.56 -20.21
N ARG A 106 7.57 -2.15 -21.13
CA ARG A 106 6.62 -1.05 -20.88
C ARG A 106 5.69 -1.34 -19.71
N ARG A 107 5.14 -2.56 -19.61
CA ARG A 107 4.33 -2.96 -18.46
C ARG A 107 5.11 -2.97 -17.14
N GLY A 108 6.33 -3.48 -17.17
CA GLY A 108 7.23 -3.44 -16.01
C GLY A 108 7.50 -2.01 -15.54
N LEU A 109 7.79 -1.09 -16.47
CA LEU A 109 8.01 0.33 -16.18
C LEU A 109 6.75 1.01 -15.61
N LEU A 110 5.56 0.72 -16.15
CA LEU A 110 4.30 1.24 -15.59
C LEU A 110 4.09 0.77 -14.15
N ILE A 111 4.33 -0.52 -13.86
CA ILE A 111 4.21 -1.08 -12.51
C ILE A 111 5.26 -0.47 -11.56
N GLN A 112 6.50 -0.28 -12.03
CA GLN A 112 7.54 0.41 -11.25
C GLN A 112 7.16 1.86 -10.97
N GLY A 113 6.67 2.59 -11.97
CA GLY A 113 6.24 3.97 -11.84
C GLY A 113 5.09 4.12 -10.85
N LEU A 114 4.11 3.21 -10.89
CA LEU A 114 3.03 3.17 -9.90
C LEU A 114 3.58 2.91 -8.50
N GLY A 115 4.49 1.93 -8.34
CA GLY A 115 5.16 1.67 -7.07
C GLY A 115 5.90 2.90 -6.53
N LEU A 116 6.64 3.61 -7.38
CA LEU A 116 7.35 4.83 -7.01
C LEU A 116 6.37 5.95 -6.60
N PHE A 117 5.27 6.12 -7.33
CA PHE A 117 4.22 7.08 -6.99
C PHE A 117 3.61 6.78 -5.62
N LEU A 118 3.30 5.51 -5.32
CA LEU A 118 2.79 5.13 -4.00
C LEU A 118 3.82 5.39 -2.88
N VAL A 119 5.11 5.11 -3.12
CA VAL A 119 6.17 5.45 -2.16
C VAL A 119 6.18 6.95 -1.89
N ALA A 120 6.18 7.77 -2.94
CA ALA A 120 6.18 9.22 -2.82
C ALA A 120 4.94 9.72 -2.05
N ALA A 121 3.74 9.23 -2.39
CA ALA A 121 2.52 9.58 -1.68
C ALA A 121 2.57 9.22 -0.19
N SER A 122 3.07 8.01 0.14
CA SER A 122 3.22 7.57 1.53
C SER A 122 4.22 8.44 2.31
N ALA A 123 5.36 8.77 1.68
CA ALA A 123 6.38 9.61 2.28
C ALA A 123 5.90 11.04 2.50
N THR A 124 5.19 11.62 1.53
CA THR A 124 4.57 12.95 1.65
C THR A 124 3.53 12.96 2.77
N GLY A 125 2.68 11.93 2.88
CA GLY A 125 1.69 11.82 3.96
C GLY A 125 2.35 11.78 5.34
N ILE A 126 3.39 10.95 5.52
CA ILE A 126 4.17 10.89 6.77
C ILE A 126 4.83 12.24 7.07
N LEU A 127 5.45 12.87 6.06
CA LEU A 127 6.10 14.17 6.22
C LEU A 127 5.10 15.26 6.65
N MET A 128 3.90 15.28 6.07
CA MET A 128 2.85 16.24 6.47
C MET A 128 2.41 16.02 7.92
N LEU A 129 2.26 14.77 8.36
CA LEU A 129 1.93 14.44 9.75
C LEU A 129 3.04 14.90 10.71
N LEU A 130 4.31 14.65 10.37
CA LEU A 130 5.44 15.10 11.18
C LEU A 130 5.55 16.63 11.24
N ARG A 131 5.29 17.31 10.12
CA ARG A 131 5.27 18.78 10.06
C ARG A 131 4.13 19.36 10.89
N LEU A 132 2.96 18.73 10.88
CA LEU A 132 1.82 19.13 11.70
C LEU A 132 2.18 19.07 13.19
N VAL A 133 2.77 17.96 13.63
CA VAL A 133 3.25 17.78 15.01
C VAL A 133 4.31 18.81 15.38
N ALA A 134 5.34 18.97 14.54
CA ALA A 134 6.43 19.92 14.81
C ALA A 134 5.96 21.39 14.84
N GLY A 135 4.91 21.73 14.09
CA GLY A 135 4.31 23.06 14.10
C GLY A 135 3.54 23.38 15.38
N PHE A 136 3.06 22.36 16.10
CA PHE A 136 2.44 22.53 17.43
C PHE A 136 3.48 22.73 18.53
N ASP A 137 4.64 22.07 18.43
CA ASP A 137 5.72 22.22 19.42
C ASP A 137 6.41 23.58 19.41
N ALA A 138 6.20 24.38 18.35
CA ALA A 138 6.81 25.69 18.16
C ALA A 138 5.91 26.87 18.59
N ARG A 139 4.69 26.60 19.08
CA ARG A 139 3.74 27.60 19.61
C ARG A 139 3.58 27.45 21.10
#